data_AF-A0A7D4DUP2-F1
#
_entry.id   AF-A0A7D4DUP2-F1
#
_cell.length_a   1.000
_cell.length_b   1.000
_cell.length_c   1.000
_cell.angle_alpha   90.00
_cell.angle_beta   90.00
_cell.angle_gamma   90.00
#
_symmetry.space_group_name_H-M   'P 1'
#
loop_
_entity.id
_entity.type
_entity.pdbx_description
1 polymer ?
#
loop_
_entity_poly.entity_id
_entity_poly.type
_entity_poly.pdbx_seq_one_letter_code
_entity_poly.pdbx_strand_id
1 'polypeptide(L)'
;MENATLYTQVRPAGGEMTSVLVRDGRIQALGGPAPAGVQVVDGGGALMLPGLIDAHAHLDKTMYGMPWYRNEVGPRLIDKIENERTEKKRLGIDPYRQSARQLVMSIGDGTSHIRSHVDVDTDIGLGAIEGVMRAREQYRDQIDVEIVAFPQSGLLIRPGTLELMDEALRMGAEVVGGLDPAGMDRDPKGHLDAIFGLAQRHGKPIDIHLHEAGELGAFSMQMTIDRVLALGMQGKVTLSHSFCLGMPDTYAVQALTEGLLKAGVHIMTTGSASRPVPNVAKLHAAGVTVCTGNDGMRDTWGPYGKPDMLERTMLVGLRNNFRRDDELDLALHVATYGNAQVMGVSDYGLAPGCHADFVLVDAETVAEAIVSRPPRKLVVKGGRVVARDGRALAEAP
;
A
#
# COMPACT_ATOMS: atom_id res chain seq x y z
N MET A 1 1.14 32.88 17.32
CA MET A 1 0.26 32.17 16.36
C MET A 1 1.12 31.24 15.52
N GLU A 2 2.01 30.50 16.18
CA GLU A 2 2.92 29.57 15.52
C GLU A 2 2.12 28.32 15.12
N ASN A 3 2.43 27.71 13.98
CA ASN A 3 1.84 26.47 13.45
C ASN A 3 0.42 26.54 12.86
N ALA A 4 0.02 27.69 12.27
CA ALA A 4 -1.16 27.75 11.40
C ALA A 4 -0.79 28.18 9.98
N THR A 5 -1.40 27.54 8.99
CA THR A 5 -1.27 27.84 7.56
C THR A 5 -2.64 27.83 6.91
N LEU A 6 -2.96 28.86 6.13
CA LEU A 6 -4.17 28.95 5.34
C LEU A 6 -3.84 28.66 3.87
N TYR A 7 -4.46 27.63 3.31
CA TYR A 7 -4.38 27.32 1.88
C TYR A 7 -5.59 27.95 1.19
N THR A 8 -5.39 28.91 0.29
CA THR A 8 -6.48 29.61 -0.41
C THR A 8 -6.67 29.08 -1.82
N GLN A 9 -7.85 29.29 -2.41
CA GLN A 9 -8.14 28.91 -3.80
C GLN A 9 -7.85 27.43 -4.09
N VAL A 10 -8.32 26.52 -3.23
CA VAL A 10 -8.23 25.07 -3.44
C VAL A 10 -9.62 24.47 -3.62
N ARG A 11 -9.71 23.32 -4.29
CA ARG A 11 -10.96 22.58 -4.50
C ARG A 11 -10.87 21.19 -3.81
N PRO A 12 -11.23 21.06 -2.52
CA PRO A 12 -11.23 19.78 -1.81
C PRO A 12 -12.13 18.75 -2.50
N ALA A 13 -11.57 17.60 -2.86
CA ALA A 13 -12.27 16.50 -3.55
C ALA A 13 -13.05 16.94 -4.81
N GLY A 14 -12.60 18.00 -5.51
CA GLY A 14 -13.25 18.52 -6.71
C GLY A 14 -14.48 19.38 -6.46
N GLY A 15 -14.78 19.72 -5.20
CA GLY A 15 -15.87 20.61 -4.84
C GLY A 15 -15.63 22.10 -5.17
N GLU A 16 -16.46 22.96 -4.61
CA GLU A 16 -16.33 24.41 -4.78
C GLU A 16 -14.99 24.94 -4.27
N MET A 17 -14.50 25.99 -4.93
CA MET A 17 -13.25 26.65 -4.53
C MET A 17 -13.41 27.30 -3.15
N THR A 18 -12.47 27.03 -2.26
CA THR A 18 -12.51 27.48 -0.87
C THR A 18 -11.11 27.73 -0.30
N SER A 19 -11.05 28.02 0.99
CA SER A 19 -9.82 28.04 1.78
C SER A 19 -9.79 26.87 2.78
N VAL A 20 -8.60 26.44 3.19
CA VAL A 20 -8.41 25.37 4.18
C VAL A 20 -7.44 25.88 5.24
N LEU A 21 -7.94 26.02 6.46
CA LEU A 21 -7.12 26.38 7.61
C LEU A 21 -6.54 25.13 8.23
N VAL A 22 -5.22 25.02 8.22
CA VAL A 22 -4.46 23.98 8.90
C VAL A 22 -3.86 24.57 10.17
N ARG A 23 -3.97 23.84 11.27
CA ARG A 23 -3.37 24.18 12.55
C ARG A 23 -2.90 22.94 13.27
N ASP A 24 -1.69 22.97 13.81
CA ASP A 24 -1.10 21.88 14.61
C ASP A 24 -1.20 20.51 13.90
N GLY A 25 -0.95 20.52 12.59
CA GLY A 25 -0.97 19.32 11.74
C GLY A 25 -2.34 18.75 11.41
N ARG A 26 -3.43 19.48 11.71
CA ARG A 26 -4.81 19.07 11.42
C ARG A 26 -5.56 20.10 10.58
N ILE A 27 -6.52 19.63 9.80
CA ILE A 27 -7.48 20.49 9.11
C ILE A 27 -8.44 21.05 10.18
N GLN A 28 -8.39 22.35 10.41
CA GLN A 28 -9.22 23.00 11.42
C GLN A 28 -10.57 23.44 10.85
N ALA A 29 -10.58 24.00 9.63
CA ALA A 29 -11.78 24.53 9.00
C ALA A 29 -11.65 24.59 7.48
N LEU A 30 -12.79 24.54 6.79
CA LEU A 30 -12.94 24.83 5.36
C LEU A 30 -13.71 26.14 5.22
N GLY A 31 -13.20 27.06 4.41
CA GLY A 31 -13.74 28.40 4.20
C GLY A 31 -13.51 29.37 5.37
N GLY A 32 -14.06 30.58 5.23
CA GLY A 32 -14.00 31.64 6.24
C GLY A 32 -12.82 32.62 6.06
N PRO A 33 -12.82 33.72 6.84
CA PRO A 33 -11.81 34.76 6.73
C PRO A 33 -10.44 34.27 7.22
N ALA A 34 -9.37 34.73 6.56
CA ALA A 34 -8.01 34.44 6.97
C ALA A 34 -7.75 35.00 8.39
N PRO A 35 -7.36 34.17 9.37
CA PRO A 35 -6.96 34.70 10.66
C PRO A 35 -5.73 35.60 10.50
N ALA A 36 -5.69 36.71 11.24
CA ALA A 36 -4.59 37.67 11.15
C ALA A 36 -3.25 37.02 11.49
N GLY A 37 -2.21 37.28 10.69
CA GLY A 37 -0.84 36.82 10.94
C GLY A 37 -0.57 35.33 10.65
N VAL A 38 -1.48 34.64 9.95
CA VAL A 38 -1.30 33.26 9.49
C VAL A 38 -0.57 33.21 8.15
N GLN A 39 0.32 32.22 7.96
CA GLN A 39 0.96 31.99 6.67
C GLN A 39 -0.11 31.65 5.61
N VAL A 40 -0.09 32.32 4.47
CA VAL A 40 -1.01 32.05 3.36
C VAL A 40 -0.27 31.36 2.23
N VAL A 41 -0.83 30.25 1.74
CA VAL A 41 -0.35 29.52 0.57
C VAL A 41 -1.45 29.53 -0.47
N ASP A 42 -1.20 30.13 -1.63
CA ASP A 42 -2.15 30.13 -2.73
C ASP A 42 -2.11 28.80 -3.49
N GLY A 43 -3.24 28.09 -3.51
CA GLY A 43 -3.43 26.85 -4.26
C GLY A 43 -3.67 27.09 -5.76
N GLY A 44 -4.04 28.31 -6.17
CA GLY A 44 -4.21 28.68 -7.58
C GLY A 44 -5.28 27.86 -8.32
N GLY A 45 -6.38 27.51 -7.66
CA GLY A 45 -7.48 26.73 -8.21
C GLY A 45 -7.26 25.21 -8.25
N ALA A 46 -6.15 24.73 -7.69
CA ALA A 46 -5.78 23.31 -7.74
C ALA A 46 -6.82 22.41 -7.06
N LEU A 47 -6.99 21.21 -7.64
CA LEU A 47 -7.72 20.11 -7.02
C LEU A 47 -6.92 19.63 -5.80
N MET A 48 -7.60 19.49 -4.66
CA MET A 48 -7.02 18.98 -3.42
C MET A 48 -7.52 17.57 -3.17
N LEU A 49 -6.61 16.60 -3.17
CA LEU A 49 -6.89 15.20 -2.83
C LEU A 49 -6.31 14.89 -1.44
N PRO A 50 -6.89 13.96 -0.66
CA PRO A 50 -6.24 13.49 0.56
C PRO A 50 -4.89 12.86 0.22
N GLY A 51 -3.98 12.81 1.20
CA GLY A 51 -2.66 12.19 1.01
C GLY A 51 -2.81 10.78 0.47
N LEU A 52 -2.13 10.46 -0.62
CA LEU A 52 -2.26 9.14 -1.24
C LEU A 52 -1.62 8.09 -0.32
N ILE A 53 -2.05 6.84 -0.43
CA ILE A 53 -1.53 5.75 0.40
C ILE A 53 -1.12 4.60 -0.51
N ASP A 54 0.04 3.98 -0.29
CA ASP A 54 0.42 2.73 -0.94
C ASP A 54 0.29 1.58 0.05
N ALA A 55 -0.83 0.84 0.00
CA ALA A 55 -1.12 -0.19 1.00
C ALA A 55 -0.40 -1.53 0.74
N HIS A 56 0.45 -1.61 -0.28
CA HIS A 56 1.22 -2.80 -0.58
C HIS A 56 2.43 -2.48 -1.47
N ALA A 57 3.61 -2.40 -0.87
CA ALA A 57 4.89 -2.15 -1.54
C ALA A 57 5.99 -3.10 -1.03
N HIS A 58 7.17 -3.06 -1.67
CA HIS A 58 8.40 -3.72 -1.19
C HIS A 58 9.59 -2.74 -1.27
N LEU A 59 9.80 -1.98 -0.20
CA LEU A 59 10.81 -0.90 -0.14
C LEU A 59 12.25 -1.43 -0.16
N ASP A 60 12.48 -2.63 0.36
CA ASP A 60 13.82 -3.20 0.61
C ASP A 60 14.57 -3.61 -0.67
N LYS A 61 13.87 -3.70 -1.80
CA LYS A 61 14.38 -4.39 -3.00
C LYS A 61 14.23 -3.65 -4.33
N THR A 62 13.76 -2.40 -4.31
CA THR A 62 13.76 -1.57 -5.51
C THR A 62 15.18 -1.34 -6.04
N MET A 63 15.31 -1.15 -7.35
CA MET A 63 16.58 -0.80 -8.02
C MET A 63 16.64 0.69 -8.42
N TYR A 64 15.77 1.54 -7.86
CA TYR A 64 15.85 2.98 -8.12
C TYR A 64 17.23 3.55 -7.76
N GLY A 65 17.80 4.36 -8.65
CA GLY A 65 19.16 4.90 -8.50
C GLY A 65 20.28 3.88 -8.67
N MET A 66 19.99 2.66 -9.14
CA MET A 66 20.98 1.69 -9.62
C MET A 66 20.96 1.62 -11.16
N PRO A 67 21.98 1.04 -11.81
CA PRO A 67 21.92 0.74 -13.24
C PRO A 67 20.72 -0.15 -13.59
N TRP A 68 20.23 -0.03 -14.82
CA TRP A 68 19.11 -0.83 -15.30
C TRP A 68 19.38 -2.34 -15.15
N TYR A 69 18.45 -3.05 -14.50
CA TYR A 69 18.50 -4.49 -14.34
C TYR A 69 18.00 -5.20 -15.61
N ARG A 70 18.90 -5.91 -16.30
CA ARG A 70 18.52 -6.76 -17.43
C ARG A 70 17.86 -8.03 -16.90
N ASN A 71 16.54 -8.10 -16.97
CA ASN A 71 15.76 -9.24 -16.49
C ASN A 71 15.58 -10.29 -17.60
N GLU A 72 16.10 -11.50 -17.39
CA GLU A 72 15.95 -12.67 -18.26
C GLU A 72 15.35 -13.87 -17.50
N VAL A 73 14.61 -13.57 -16.42
CA VAL A 73 14.10 -14.56 -15.45
C VAL A 73 12.89 -15.30 -16.01
N GLY A 74 12.75 -16.57 -15.61
CA GLY A 74 11.60 -17.40 -15.95
C GLY A 74 10.27 -16.87 -15.40
N PRO A 75 9.13 -17.30 -15.97
CA PRO A 75 7.83 -16.73 -15.65
C PRO A 75 7.21 -17.28 -14.34
N ARG A 76 7.79 -18.31 -13.71
CA ARG A 76 7.21 -18.92 -12.50
C ARG A 76 7.56 -18.10 -11.27
N LEU A 77 6.71 -18.18 -10.25
CA LEU A 77 6.94 -17.51 -8.97
C LEU A 77 8.30 -17.89 -8.36
N ILE A 78 8.62 -19.19 -8.34
CA ILE A 78 9.88 -19.68 -7.79
C ILE A 78 11.11 -19.17 -8.55
N ASP A 79 11.02 -18.99 -9.87
CA ASP A 79 12.13 -18.46 -10.68
C ASP A 79 12.51 -17.04 -10.22
N LYS A 80 11.50 -16.23 -9.86
CA LYS A 80 11.69 -14.85 -9.39
C LYS A 80 12.28 -14.81 -7.98
N ILE A 81 11.76 -15.64 -7.07
CA ILE A 81 12.25 -15.75 -5.69
C ILE A 81 13.73 -16.18 -5.66
N GLU A 82 14.08 -17.21 -6.44
CA GLU A 82 15.47 -17.71 -6.49
C GLU A 82 16.42 -16.68 -7.11
N ASN A 83 15.97 -15.99 -8.16
CA ASN A 83 16.71 -14.90 -8.78
C ASN A 83 16.93 -13.74 -7.80
N GLU A 84 15.87 -13.22 -7.18
CA GLU A 84 15.97 -12.12 -6.21
C GLU A 84 16.98 -12.42 -5.10
N ARG A 85 16.88 -13.60 -4.47
CA ARG A 85 17.79 -14.01 -3.39
C ARG A 85 19.25 -14.00 -3.83
N THR A 86 19.51 -14.43 -5.06
CA THR A 86 20.86 -14.44 -5.65
C THR A 86 21.34 -13.03 -5.96
N GLU A 87 20.47 -12.24 -6.58
CA GLU A 87 20.78 -10.92 -7.10
C GLU A 87 20.91 -9.86 -6.01
N LYS A 88 20.12 -9.93 -4.92
CA LYS A 88 20.26 -9.06 -3.74
C LYS A 88 21.70 -9.05 -3.23
N LYS A 89 22.31 -10.24 -3.09
CA LYS A 89 23.70 -10.41 -2.67
C LYS A 89 24.69 -9.98 -3.76
N ARG A 90 24.50 -10.45 -4.99
CA ARG A 90 25.43 -10.18 -6.11
C ARG A 90 25.52 -8.70 -6.47
N LEU A 91 24.39 -7.99 -6.44
CA LEU A 91 24.29 -6.58 -6.79
C LEU A 91 24.59 -5.66 -5.60
N GLY A 92 24.68 -6.20 -4.39
CA GLY A 92 24.88 -5.40 -3.17
C GLY A 92 23.70 -4.46 -2.91
N ILE A 93 22.48 -4.97 -3.03
CA ILE A 93 21.27 -4.19 -2.75
C ILE A 93 21.25 -3.86 -1.25
N ASP A 94 21.43 -2.58 -0.91
CA ASP A 94 21.36 -2.06 0.45
C ASP A 94 19.91 -1.68 0.78
N PRO A 95 19.23 -2.40 1.70
CA PRO A 95 17.80 -2.18 1.96
C PRO A 95 17.48 -0.77 2.45
N TYR A 96 18.36 -0.14 3.26
CA TYR A 96 18.15 1.23 3.73
C TYR A 96 18.22 2.22 2.58
N ARG A 97 19.26 2.13 1.74
CA ARG A 97 19.44 3.06 0.61
C ARG A 97 18.31 2.92 -0.41
N GLN A 98 17.91 1.69 -0.75
CA GLN A 98 16.81 1.48 -1.70
C GLN A 98 15.48 1.97 -1.14
N SER A 99 15.19 1.65 0.12
CA SER A 99 13.99 2.16 0.80
C SER A 99 13.96 3.68 0.81
N ALA A 100 15.06 4.34 1.19
CA ALA A 100 15.17 5.79 1.23
C ALA A 100 14.92 6.45 -0.14
N ARG A 101 15.45 5.85 -1.22
CA ARG A 101 15.23 6.34 -2.58
C ARG A 101 13.78 6.24 -3.01
N GLN A 102 13.13 5.11 -2.75
CA GLN A 102 11.70 4.96 -3.06
C GLN A 102 10.86 5.91 -2.20
N LEU A 103 11.13 6.04 -0.90
CA LEU A 103 10.40 6.94 -0.01
C LEU A 103 10.47 8.40 -0.48
N VAL A 104 11.65 8.90 -0.86
CA VAL A 104 11.81 10.26 -1.39
C VAL A 104 11.00 10.47 -2.67
N MET A 105 10.98 9.47 -3.56
CA MET A 105 10.15 9.54 -4.76
C MET A 105 8.65 9.50 -4.43
N SER A 106 8.23 8.61 -3.53
CA SER A 106 6.84 8.48 -3.04
C SER A 106 6.34 9.78 -2.39
N ILE A 107 7.17 10.46 -1.60
CA ILE A 107 6.86 11.78 -1.02
C ILE A 107 6.63 12.80 -2.14
N GLY A 108 7.50 12.83 -3.15
CA GLY A 108 7.37 13.73 -4.30
C GLY A 108 6.09 13.51 -5.11
N ASP A 109 5.68 12.26 -5.27
CA ASP A 109 4.43 11.87 -5.95
C ASP A 109 3.19 11.90 -5.02
N GLY A 110 3.34 12.33 -3.75
CA GLY A 110 2.22 12.66 -2.87
C GLY A 110 1.70 11.53 -1.98
N THR A 111 2.49 10.48 -1.82
CA THR A 111 2.19 9.37 -0.90
C THR A 111 2.52 9.77 0.53
N SER A 112 1.55 9.58 1.43
CA SER A 112 1.59 9.97 2.84
C SER A 112 1.80 8.79 3.80
N HIS A 113 1.42 7.59 3.36
CA HIS A 113 1.54 6.35 4.13
C HIS A 113 1.88 5.19 3.18
N ILE A 114 2.72 4.26 3.63
CA ILE A 114 3.08 3.04 2.91
C ILE A 114 2.98 1.83 3.85
N ARG A 115 2.38 0.74 3.38
CA ARG A 115 2.59 -0.60 3.98
C ARG A 115 3.59 -1.35 3.10
N SER A 116 4.77 -1.62 3.64
CA SER A 116 5.81 -2.37 2.94
C SER A 116 5.88 -3.78 3.49
N HIS A 117 5.78 -4.76 2.59
CA HIS A 117 6.25 -6.11 2.85
C HIS A 117 7.77 -6.12 2.76
N VAL A 118 8.42 -6.70 3.75
CA VAL A 118 9.87 -6.67 3.89
C VAL A 118 10.36 -8.09 4.11
N ASP A 119 11.21 -8.53 3.19
CA ASP A 119 11.65 -9.92 3.13
C ASP A 119 12.38 -10.33 4.43
N VAL A 120 11.94 -11.43 5.01
CA VAL A 120 12.56 -12.13 6.13
C VAL A 120 12.88 -13.54 5.66
N ASP A 121 14.17 -13.87 5.61
CA ASP A 121 14.61 -15.20 5.20
C ASP A 121 15.95 -15.59 5.85
N THR A 122 16.27 -16.87 5.79
CA THR A 122 17.49 -17.44 6.40
C THR A 122 18.79 -17.07 5.67
N ASP A 123 18.69 -16.41 4.51
CA ASP A 123 19.81 -16.04 3.65
C ASP A 123 20.28 -14.60 3.92
N ILE A 124 19.37 -13.69 4.28
CA ILE A 124 19.64 -12.29 4.65
C ILE A 124 19.33 -11.97 6.13
N GLY A 125 18.71 -12.90 6.86
CA GLY A 125 18.28 -12.71 8.23
C GLY A 125 17.25 -11.57 8.33
N LEU A 126 17.56 -10.57 9.15
CA LEU A 126 16.71 -9.41 9.43
C LEU A 126 17.24 -8.11 8.83
N GLY A 127 18.30 -8.17 8.02
CA GLY A 127 18.96 -6.96 7.49
C GLY A 127 18.03 -6.07 6.64
N ALA A 128 17.04 -6.66 5.96
CA ALA A 128 16.02 -5.89 5.25
C ALA A 128 15.09 -5.14 6.20
N ILE A 129 14.62 -5.79 7.28
CA ILE A 129 13.81 -5.16 8.34
C ILE A 129 14.57 -3.99 8.97
N GLU A 130 15.83 -4.19 9.34
CA GLU A 130 16.68 -3.15 9.92
C GLU A 130 16.86 -1.95 8.97
N GLY A 131 17.10 -2.22 7.69
CA GLY A 131 17.29 -1.18 6.68
C GLY A 131 16.03 -0.35 6.45
N VAL A 132 14.85 -1.01 6.34
CA VAL A 132 13.57 -0.33 6.18
C VAL A 132 13.20 0.46 7.44
N MET A 133 13.42 -0.08 8.65
CA MET A 133 13.20 0.64 9.91
C MET A 133 14.08 1.90 10.01
N ARG A 134 15.36 1.82 9.59
CA ARG A 134 16.26 2.97 9.55
C ARG A 134 15.77 4.03 8.57
N ALA A 135 15.32 3.63 7.38
CA ALA A 135 14.78 4.56 6.39
C ALA A 135 13.50 5.22 6.92
N ARG A 136 12.58 4.43 7.49
CA ARG A 136 11.37 4.93 8.15
C ARG A 136 11.69 6.01 9.19
N GLU A 137 12.63 5.77 10.10
CA GLU A 137 12.99 6.76 11.12
C GLU A 137 13.53 8.06 10.50
N GLN A 138 14.35 7.96 9.45
CA GLN A 138 14.90 9.13 8.77
C GLN A 138 13.81 10.02 8.13
N TYR A 139 12.75 9.42 7.58
CA TYR A 139 11.69 10.15 6.85
C TYR A 139 10.36 10.24 7.61
N ARG A 140 10.33 9.91 8.91
CA ARG A 140 9.12 9.83 9.75
C ARG A 140 8.25 11.09 9.77
N ASP A 141 8.85 12.27 9.59
CA ASP A 141 8.12 13.54 9.57
C ASP A 141 7.50 13.87 8.20
N GLN A 142 7.70 13.01 7.20
CA GLN A 142 7.34 13.24 5.79
C GLN A 142 6.48 12.13 5.20
N ILE A 143 6.62 10.89 5.67
CA ILE A 143 5.84 9.74 5.23
C ILE A 143 5.81 8.68 6.34
N ASP A 144 4.65 8.07 6.56
CA ASP A 144 4.50 6.98 7.53
C ASP A 144 4.71 5.63 6.84
N VAL A 145 5.42 4.71 7.51
CA VAL A 145 5.72 3.37 6.98
C VAL A 145 5.34 2.28 7.98
N GLU A 146 4.40 1.44 7.59
CA GLU A 146 4.01 0.22 8.28
C GLU A 146 4.78 -0.97 7.67
N ILE A 147 5.36 -1.82 8.52
CA ILE A 147 6.21 -2.93 8.09
C ILE A 147 5.49 -4.26 8.29
N VAL A 148 5.36 -5.03 7.21
CA VAL A 148 4.97 -6.43 7.23
C VAL A 148 6.23 -7.28 7.24
N ALA A 149 6.45 -8.06 8.30
CA ALA A 149 7.48 -9.09 8.29
C ALA A 149 7.04 -10.19 7.30
N PHE A 150 7.80 -10.44 6.24
CA PHE A 150 7.30 -11.22 5.10
C PHE A 150 8.21 -12.40 4.72
N PRO A 151 7.75 -13.66 4.82
CA PRO A 151 8.56 -14.83 4.52
C PRO A 151 8.60 -15.14 3.01
N GLN A 152 9.16 -14.22 2.22
CA GLN A 152 9.17 -14.23 0.75
C GLN A 152 9.65 -15.56 0.14
N SER A 153 10.62 -16.23 0.79
CA SER A 153 11.21 -17.47 0.31
C SER A 153 10.58 -18.75 0.88
N GLY A 154 9.42 -18.63 1.53
CA GLY A 154 8.71 -19.73 2.19
C GLY A 154 8.94 -19.75 3.69
N LEU A 155 7.93 -20.18 4.44
CA LEU A 155 7.91 -20.15 5.91
C LEU A 155 8.30 -21.51 6.48
N LEU A 156 7.53 -22.56 6.21
CA LEU A 156 7.75 -23.89 6.79
C LEU A 156 8.76 -24.73 6.02
N ILE A 157 8.90 -24.48 4.71
CA ILE A 157 9.86 -25.19 3.86
C ILE A 157 11.31 -24.75 4.10
N ARG A 158 11.53 -23.74 4.95
CA ARG A 158 12.84 -23.21 5.32
C ARG A 158 12.98 -23.14 6.84
N PRO A 159 13.62 -24.15 7.46
CA PRO A 159 13.85 -24.16 8.91
C PRO A 159 14.58 -22.89 9.36
N GLY A 160 14.07 -22.22 10.40
CA GLY A 160 14.60 -20.94 10.89
C GLY A 160 13.80 -19.70 10.47
N THR A 161 13.01 -19.76 9.38
CA THR A 161 12.25 -18.58 8.92
C THR A 161 11.17 -18.18 9.92
N LEU A 162 10.48 -19.14 10.53
CA LEU A 162 9.43 -18.85 11.51
C LEU A 162 9.99 -18.13 12.76
N GLU A 163 11.19 -18.52 13.21
CA GLU A 163 11.88 -17.88 14.31
C GLU A 163 12.33 -16.45 13.97
N LEU A 164 12.80 -16.23 12.74
CA LEU A 164 13.16 -14.89 12.24
C LEU A 164 11.92 -13.99 12.11
N MET A 165 10.79 -14.53 11.66
CA MET A 165 9.51 -13.81 11.61
C MET A 165 9.07 -13.37 13.01
N ASP A 166 9.18 -14.26 14.01
CA ASP A 166 8.89 -13.92 15.41
C ASP A 166 9.84 -12.82 15.95
N GLU A 167 11.12 -12.86 15.58
CA GLU A 167 12.10 -11.81 15.92
C GLU A 167 11.75 -10.46 15.27
N ALA A 168 11.42 -10.45 13.97
CA ALA A 168 11.04 -9.23 13.25
C ALA A 168 9.83 -8.53 13.90
N LEU A 169 8.85 -9.31 14.37
CA LEU A 169 7.70 -8.80 15.11
C LEU A 169 8.11 -8.23 16.49
N ARG A 170 9.05 -8.87 17.19
CA ARG A 170 9.62 -8.35 18.45
C ARG A 170 10.43 -7.08 18.27
N MET A 171 11.09 -6.92 17.12
CA MET A 171 11.80 -5.67 16.76
C MET A 171 10.84 -4.51 16.44
N GLY A 172 9.57 -4.82 16.16
CA GLY A 172 8.53 -3.81 15.97
C GLY A 172 7.85 -3.81 14.61
N ALA A 173 8.01 -4.85 13.78
CA ALA A 173 7.15 -5.01 12.61
C ALA A 173 5.67 -5.08 13.03
N GLU A 174 4.82 -4.34 12.32
CA GLU A 174 3.44 -4.12 12.71
C GLU A 174 2.48 -5.19 12.19
N VAL A 175 2.84 -5.92 11.13
CA VAL A 175 1.95 -6.89 10.47
C VAL A 175 2.68 -8.21 10.23
N VAL A 176 1.95 -9.32 10.40
CA VAL A 176 2.45 -10.66 10.08
C VAL A 176 2.18 -10.97 8.61
N GLY A 177 3.23 -11.21 7.83
CA GLY A 177 3.14 -11.58 6.42
C GLY A 177 3.13 -13.09 6.20
N GLY A 178 2.50 -13.54 5.12
CA GLY A 178 2.53 -14.94 4.65
C GLY A 178 2.49 -15.01 3.12
N LEU A 179 2.77 -16.18 2.54
CA LEU A 179 2.79 -16.37 1.08
C LEU A 179 2.28 -17.76 0.72
N ASP A 180 1.34 -17.84 -0.23
CA ASP A 180 0.82 -19.05 -0.89
C ASP A 180 0.91 -20.33 -0.03
N PRO A 181 0.00 -20.48 0.96
CA PRO A 181 0.05 -21.57 1.93
C PRO A 181 0.14 -22.97 1.29
N ALA A 182 -0.48 -23.18 0.12
CA ALA A 182 -0.46 -24.42 -0.61
C ALA A 182 0.61 -24.46 -1.73
N GLY A 183 0.76 -23.36 -2.47
CA GLY A 183 1.65 -23.26 -3.63
C GLY A 183 3.13 -23.20 -3.27
N MET A 184 3.46 -22.52 -2.16
CA MET A 184 4.82 -22.36 -1.68
C MET A 184 5.15 -23.38 -0.60
N ASP A 185 4.46 -23.32 0.54
CA ASP A 185 4.80 -24.15 1.69
C ASP A 185 4.32 -25.60 1.55
N ARG A 186 3.37 -25.87 0.65
CA ARG A 186 2.76 -27.19 0.42
C ARG A 186 2.14 -27.82 1.68
N ASP A 187 1.86 -26.99 2.68
CA ASP A 187 1.17 -27.32 3.92
C ASP A 187 0.30 -26.12 4.33
N PRO A 188 -0.87 -25.94 3.67
CA PRO A 188 -1.70 -24.75 3.91
C PRO A 188 -2.22 -24.68 5.34
N LYS A 189 -2.46 -25.84 5.97
CA LYS A 189 -2.88 -25.89 7.38
C LYS A 189 -1.73 -25.44 8.28
N GLY A 190 -0.54 -26.02 8.13
CA GLY A 190 0.62 -25.65 8.94
C GLY A 190 1.01 -24.18 8.78
N HIS A 191 1.02 -23.67 7.55
CA HIS A 191 1.34 -22.28 7.26
C HIS A 191 0.37 -21.33 7.97
N LEU A 192 -0.94 -21.54 7.79
CA LEU A 192 -1.96 -20.72 8.44
C LEU A 192 -1.96 -20.91 9.98
N ASP A 193 -1.66 -22.10 10.50
CA ASP A 193 -1.47 -22.32 11.93
C ASP A 193 -0.34 -21.44 12.48
N ALA A 194 0.80 -21.38 11.78
CA ALA A 194 1.97 -20.60 12.18
C ALA A 194 1.74 -19.08 12.10
N ILE A 195 1.22 -18.59 10.96
CA ILE A 195 0.94 -17.16 10.75
C ILE A 195 -0.05 -16.62 11.78
N PHE A 196 -1.19 -17.31 11.96
CA PHE A 196 -2.18 -16.89 12.96
C PHE A 196 -1.65 -17.03 14.39
N GLY A 197 -0.81 -18.04 14.66
CA GLY A 197 -0.13 -18.19 15.95
C GLY A 197 0.77 -17.00 16.29
N LEU A 198 1.56 -16.51 15.33
CA LEU A 198 2.36 -15.28 15.50
C LEU A 198 1.47 -14.06 15.72
N ALA A 199 0.42 -13.92 14.92
CA ALA A 199 -0.49 -12.79 15.02
C ALA A 199 -1.19 -12.71 16.38
N GLN A 200 -1.65 -13.85 16.92
CA GLN A 200 -2.23 -13.91 18.27
C GLN A 200 -1.20 -13.64 19.37
N ARG A 201 0.01 -14.20 19.25
CA ARG A 201 1.10 -14.00 20.21
C ARG A 201 1.48 -12.52 20.35
N HIS A 202 1.58 -11.82 19.23
CA HIS A 202 2.03 -10.42 19.17
C HIS A 202 0.88 -9.41 19.14
N GLY A 203 -0.37 -9.86 19.03
CA GLY A 203 -1.54 -9.00 18.92
C GLY A 203 -1.56 -8.16 17.63
N LYS A 204 -1.04 -8.70 16.53
CA LYS A 204 -0.84 -7.98 15.26
C LYS A 204 -1.81 -8.43 14.16
N PRO A 205 -2.15 -7.56 13.19
CA PRO A 205 -2.87 -7.96 11.98
C PRO A 205 -2.02 -8.85 11.06
N ILE A 206 -2.67 -9.39 10.02
CA ILE A 206 -2.08 -10.31 9.04
C ILE A 206 -2.28 -9.75 7.62
N ASP A 207 -1.27 -9.90 6.76
CA ASP A 207 -1.37 -9.60 5.33
C ASP A 207 -0.69 -10.72 4.52
N ILE A 208 -1.47 -11.57 3.86
CA ILE A 208 -0.96 -12.77 3.16
C ILE A 208 -0.97 -12.51 1.65
N HIS A 209 0.18 -12.69 1.01
CA HIS A 209 0.27 -12.83 -0.44
C HIS A 209 -0.41 -14.13 -0.89
N LEU A 210 -1.53 -14.00 -1.61
CA LEU A 210 -2.28 -15.11 -2.16
C LEU A 210 -2.34 -15.00 -3.70
N HIS A 211 -1.29 -15.52 -4.35
CA HIS A 211 -1.16 -15.63 -5.79
C HIS A 211 -1.79 -16.90 -6.36
N GLU A 212 -2.08 -17.89 -5.51
CA GLU A 212 -2.77 -19.11 -5.91
C GLU A 212 -4.06 -18.77 -6.68
N ALA A 213 -4.17 -19.31 -7.90
CA ALA A 213 -5.28 -19.04 -8.79
C ALA A 213 -6.35 -20.15 -8.71
N GLY A 214 -7.54 -19.84 -9.23
CA GLY A 214 -8.65 -20.80 -9.34
C GLY A 214 -9.01 -21.45 -8.00
N GLU A 215 -9.31 -22.75 -8.06
CA GLU A 215 -9.80 -23.54 -6.95
C GLU A 215 -8.76 -23.70 -5.83
N LEU A 216 -7.46 -23.68 -6.15
CA LEU A 216 -6.41 -23.76 -5.15
C LEU A 216 -6.40 -22.50 -4.26
N GLY A 217 -6.45 -21.33 -4.89
CA GLY A 217 -6.53 -20.07 -4.13
C GLY A 217 -7.86 -19.91 -3.40
N ALA A 218 -8.96 -20.39 -3.98
CA ALA A 218 -10.27 -20.44 -3.31
C ALA A 218 -10.22 -21.32 -2.04
N PHE A 219 -9.54 -22.46 -2.10
CA PHE A 219 -9.33 -23.34 -0.95
C PHE A 219 -8.52 -22.66 0.16
N SER A 220 -7.37 -22.07 -0.17
CA SER A 220 -6.55 -21.33 0.81
C SER A 220 -7.28 -20.11 1.39
N MET A 221 -8.08 -19.42 0.57
CA MET A 221 -8.95 -18.32 1.02
C MET A 221 -10.02 -18.79 2.00
N GLN A 222 -10.71 -19.89 1.71
CA GLN A 222 -11.72 -20.45 2.59
C GLN A 222 -11.12 -20.88 3.94
N MET A 223 -9.95 -21.54 3.92
CA MET A 223 -9.23 -21.88 5.15
C MET A 223 -8.86 -20.64 5.98
N THR A 224 -8.49 -19.55 5.31
CA THR A 224 -8.19 -18.27 5.97
C THR A 224 -9.46 -17.68 6.60
N ILE A 225 -10.57 -17.64 5.87
CA ILE A 225 -11.88 -17.17 6.35
C ILE A 225 -12.31 -17.96 7.60
N ASP A 226 -12.25 -19.29 7.53
CA ASP A 226 -12.64 -20.16 8.64
C ASP A 226 -11.80 -19.87 9.90
N ARG A 227 -10.49 -19.63 9.71
CA ARG A 227 -9.57 -19.33 10.80
C ARG A 227 -9.79 -17.95 11.41
N VAL A 228 -10.09 -16.95 10.59
CA VAL A 228 -10.49 -15.61 11.05
C VAL A 228 -11.73 -15.70 11.93
N LEU A 229 -12.75 -16.43 11.48
CA LEU A 229 -13.99 -16.61 12.24
C LEU A 229 -13.76 -17.39 13.54
N ALA A 230 -12.95 -18.45 13.49
CA ALA A 230 -12.66 -19.29 14.66
C ALA A 230 -11.86 -18.55 15.74
N LEU A 231 -10.97 -17.64 15.35
CA LEU A 231 -10.07 -16.93 16.26
C LEU A 231 -10.54 -15.52 16.63
N GLY A 232 -11.69 -15.08 16.12
CA GLY A 232 -12.22 -13.73 16.41
C GLY A 232 -11.36 -12.60 15.83
N MET A 233 -10.74 -12.82 14.66
CA MET A 233 -9.81 -11.90 14.03
C MET A 233 -10.43 -11.04 12.92
N GLN A 234 -11.74 -10.83 12.96
CA GLN A 234 -12.46 -10.07 11.95
C GLN A 234 -11.89 -8.64 11.82
N GLY A 235 -11.73 -8.15 10.59
CA GLY A 235 -11.16 -6.83 10.29
C GLY A 235 -9.64 -6.74 10.45
N LYS A 236 -8.94 -7.84 10.74
CA LYS A 236 -7.48 -7.85 10.99
C LYS A 236 -6.67 -8.63 9.96
N VAL A 237 -7.30 -9.11 8.90
CA VAL A 237 -6.64 -9.94 7.88
C VAL A 237 -6.86 -9.36 6.50
N THR A 238 -5.77 -9.17 5.76
CA THR A 238 -5.76 -8.78 4.36
C THR A 238 -5.25 -9.95 3.52
N LEU A 239 -5.90 -10.20 2.38
CA LEU A 239 -5.40 -11.11 1.35
C LEU A 239 -4.93 -10.29 0.14
N SER A 240 -3.63 -10.29 -0.06
CA SER A 240 -2.95 -9.59 -1.14
C SER A 240 -2.99 -10.38 -2.45
N HIS A 241 -3.29 -9.67 -3.55
CA HIS A 241 -3.50 -10.15 -4.92
C HIS A 241 -4.81 -10.91 -5.13
N SER A 242 -5.03 -12.00 -4.39
CA SER A 242 -6.26 -12.81 -4.43
C SER A 242 -6.70 -13.18 -5.86
N PHE A 243 -5.77 -13.64 -6.71
CA PHE A 243 -6.06 -13.89 -8.13
C PHE A 243 -7.18 -14.91 -8.36
N CYS A 244 -7.43 -15.81 -7.40
CA CYS A 244 -8.58 -16.72 -7.41
C CYS A 244 -9.94 -16.02 -7.52
N LEU A 245 -10.11 -14.79 -7.01
CA LEU A 245 -11.36 -14.03 -7.14
C LEU A 245 -11.63 -13.56 -8.58
N GLY A 246 -10.65 -13.66 -9.47
CA GLY A 246 -10.82 -13.41 -10.91
C GLY A 246 -11.25 -14.63 -11.72
N MET A 247 -11.45 -15.79 -11.09
CA MET A 247 -11.81 -17.03 -11.80
C MET A 247 -13.20 -16.94 -12.48
N PRO A 248 -13.45 -17.70 -13.54
CA PRO A 248 -14.71 -17.63 -14.30
C PRO A 248 -15.92 -18.18 -13.55
N ASP A 249 -15.73 -19.03 -12.53
CA ASP A 249 -16.84 -19.56 -11.73
C ASP A 249 -17.41 -18.47 -10.80
N THR A 250 -18.42 -17.76 -11.31
CA THR A 250 -19.04 -16.64 -10.59
C THR A 250 -19.80 -17.05 -9.33
N TYR A 251 -20.29 -18.29 -9.23
CA TYR A 251 -21.00 -18.76 -8.03
C TYR A 251 -20.01 -19.00 -6.90
N ALA A 252 -18.87 -19.64 -7.21
CA ALA A 252 -17.80 -19.81 -6.25
C ALA A 252 -17.20 -18.47 -5.80
N VAL A 253 -16.99 -17.52 -6.72
CA VAL A 253 -16.54 -16.15 -6.36
C VAL A 253 -17.56 -15.44 -5.46
N GLN A 254 -18.85 -15.58 -5.72
CA GLN A 254 -19.90 -14.99 -4.87
C GLN A 254 -19.87 -15.59 -3.46
N ALA A 255 -19.81 -16.91 -3.32
CA ALA A 255 -19.73 -17.57 -2.02
C ALA A 255 -18.48 -17.14 -1.23
N LEU A 256 -17.32 -17.03 -1.88
CA LEU A 256 -16.11 -16.49 -1.27
C LEU A 256 -16.32 -15.04 -0.82
N THR A 257 -16.95 -14.20 -1.65
CA THR A 257 -17.23 -12.79 -1.33
C THR A 257 -18.09 -12.65 -0.07
N GLU A 258 -19.13 -13.48 0.07
CA GLU A 258 -19.98 -13.53 1.27
C GLU A 258 -19.19 -13.97 2.51
N GLY A 259 -18.29 -14.95 2.35
CA GLY A 259 -17.36 -15.38 3.40
C GLY A 259 -16.39 -14.28 3.83
N LEU A 260 -15.79 -13.57 2.88
CA LEU A 260 -14.89 -12.43 3.12
C LEU A 260 -15.61 -11.33 3.90
N LEU A 261 -16.83 -10.96 3.49
CA LEU A 261 -17.65 -9.97 4.19
C LEU A 261 -17.94 -10.40 5.63
N LYS A 262 -18.40 -11.64 5.83
CA LYS A 262 -18.70 -12.18 7.17
C LYS A 262 -17.47 -12.20 8.08
N ALA A 263 -16.30 -12.52 7.52
CA ALA A 263 -15.05 -12.56 8.25
C ALA A 263 -14.37 -11.19 8.36
N GLY A 264 -14.86 -10.15 7.68
CA GLY A 264 -14.19 -8.86 7.60
C GLY A 264 -12.76 -8.98 7.07
N VAL A 265 -12.54 -9.85 6.09
CA VAL A 265 -11.23 -10.00 5.41
C VAL A 265 -11.15 -8.97 4.29
N HIS A 266 -10.06 -8.20 4.27
CA HIS A 266 -9.82 -7.19 3.26
C HIS A 266 -9.13 -7.79 2.03
N ILE A 267 -9.34 -7.19 0.86
CA ILE A 267 -8.70 -7.60 -0.40
C ILE A 267 -7.79 -6.50 -0.93
N MET A 268 -6.52 -6.82 -1.18
CA MET A 268 -5.61 -5.92 -1.90
C MET A 268 -5.45 -6.38 -3.34
N THR A 269 -5.60 -5.48 -4.31
CA THR A 269 -5.31 -5.74 -5.72
C THR A 269 -4.32 -4.73 -6.28
N THR A 270 -3.40 -5.21 -7.13
CA THR A 270 -2.46 -4.34 -7.86
C THR A 270 -3.00 -3.96 -9.24
N GLY A 271 -4.13 -4.52 -9.67
CA GLY A 271 -4.62 -4.36 -11.04
C GLY A 271 -3.76 -5.09 -12.09
N SER A 272 -3.13 -6.21 -11.74
CA SER A 272 -2.24 -6.97 -12.64
C SER A 272 -2.85 -7.27 -14.01
N ALA A 273 -2.15 -6.88 -15.08
CA ALA A 273 -2.55 -7.11 -16.46
C ALA A 273 -2.36 -8.57 -16.94
N SER A 274 -1.54 -9.36 -16.26
CA SER A 274 -1.14 -10.71 -16.72
C SER A 274 -1.98 -11.85 -16.13
N ARG A 275 -2.88 -11.53 -15.20
CA ARG A 275 -3.67 -12.53 -14.45
C ARG A 275 -5.13 -12.09 -14.34
N PRO A 276 -6.07 -13.03 -14.14
CA PRO A 276 -7.36 -12.70 -13.55
C PRO A 276 -7.15 -11.99 -12.20
N VAL A 277 -7.99 -11.00 -11.90
CA VAL A 277 -7.88 -10.19 -10.68
C VAL A 277 -9.25 -10.06 -10.01
N PRO A 278 -9.30 -9.74 -8.70
CA PRO A 278 -10.53 -9.41 -8.02
C PRO A 278 -11.27 -8.26 -8.73
N ASN A 279 -12.58 -8.42 -8.96
CA ASN A 279 -13.41 -7.36 -9.53
C ASN A 279 -13.74 -6.32 -8.46
N VAL A 280 -13.13 -5.14 -8.59
CA VAL A 280 -13.20 -4.07 -7.57
C VAL A 280 -14.63 -3.60 -7.33
N ALA A 281 -15.38 -3.32 -8.41
CA ALA A 281 -16.74 -2.80 -8.29
C ALA A 281 -17.69 -3.81 -7.61
N LYS A 282 -17.58 -5.09 -7.95
CA LYS A 282 -18.41 -6.14 -7.32
C LYS A 282 -18.09 -6.35 -5.85
N LEU A 283 -16.80 -6.38 -5.49
CA LEU A 283 -16.38 -6.54 -4.09
C LEU A 283 -16.80 -5.34 -3.25
N HIS A 284 -16.58 -4.12 -3.76
CA HIS A 284 -16.99 -2.89 -3.08
C HIS A 284 -18.51 -2.83 -2.90
N ALA A 285 -19.30 -3.16 -3.94
CA ALA A 285 -20.76 -3.21 -3.85
C ALA A 285 -21.26 -4.26 -2.85
N ALA A 286 -20.51 -5.34 -2.63
CA ALA A 286 -20.81 -6.35 -1.61
C ALA A 286 -20.41 -5.91 -0.19
N GLY A 287 -19.72 -4.77 -0.03
CA GLY A 287 -19.25 -4.26 1.26
C GLY A 287 -17.89 -4.82 1.70
N VAL A 288 -17.17 -5.55 0.84
CA VAL A 288 -15.81 -5.98 1.12
C VAL A 288 -14.87 -4.78 0.95
N THR A 289 -14.05 -4.50 1.97
CA THR A 289 -13.01 -3.48 1.88
C THR A 289 -11.95 -3.91 0.87
N VAL A 290 -11.75 -3.07 -0.15
CA VAL A 290 -10.73 -3.26 -1.18
C VAL A 290 -9.71 -2.13 -1.08
N CYS A 291 -8.44 -2.49 -1.17
CA CYS A 291 -7.31 -1.58 -1.17
C CYS A 291 -6.39 -1.88 -2.37
N THR A 292 -5.42 -1.01 -2.64
CA THR A 292 -4.43 -1.19 -3.71
C THR A 292 -3.05 -0.73 -3.27
N GLY A 293 -2.03 -1.35 -3.86
CA GLY A 293 -0.66 -0.90 -3.76
C GLY A 293 0.12 -1.19 -5.03
N ASN A 294 1.37 -0.75 -5.07
CA ASN A 294 2.20 -0.90 -6.25
C ASN A 294 2.83 -2.27 -6.42
N ASP A 295 3.03 -3.01 -5.32
CA ASP A 295 3.88 -4.20 -5.26
C ASP A 295 5.35 -3.83 -5.56
N GLY A 296 6.14 -4.76 -6.09
CA GLY A 296 7.50 -4.50 -6.54
C GLY A 296 7.61 -3.33 -7.52
N MET A 297 8.59 -2.45 -7.31
CA MET A 297 8.87 -1.31 -8.18
C MET A 297 10.29 -1.36 -8.72
N ARG A 298 10.43 -1.54 -10.03
CA ARG A 298 11.71 -1.63 -10.75
C ARG A 298 12.72 -2.45 -9.97
N ASP A 299 12.45 -3.72 -9.82
CA ASP A 299 13.27 -4.64 -9.04
C ASP A 299 13.64 -5.87 -9.89
N THR A 300 14.16 -6.90 -9.22
CA THR A 300 14.52 -8.15 -9.89
C THR A 300 13.32 -9.04 -10.22
N TRP A 301 12.11 -8.70 -9.77
CA TRP A 301 10.85 -9.37 -10.10
C TRP A 301 10.21 -8.83 -11.38
N GLY A 302 10.29 -7.52 -11.59
CA GLY A 302 9.64 -6.86 -12.72
C GLY A 302 10.16 -5.46 -13.02
N PRO A 303 10.04 -5.02 -14.30
CA PRO A 303 10.56 -3.71 -14.73
C PRO A 303 9.61 -2.55 -14.46
N TYR A 304 8.37 -2.82 -14.05
CA TYR A 304 7.31 -1.83 -13.89
C TYR A 304 7.30 -1.23 -12.49
N GLY A 305 6.37 -0.31 -12.27
CA GLY A 305 6.22 0.41 -11.01
C GLY A 305 6.81 1.82 -11.11
N LYS A 306 6.00 2.78 -10.68
CA LYS A 306 6.38 4.14 -10.32
C LYS A 306 5.78 4.37 -8.92
N PRO A 307 6.45 5.07 -8.00
CA PRO A 307 5.91 5.41 -6.69
C PRO A 307 4.79 6.47 -6.73
N ASP A 308 3.89 6.40 -7.73
CA ASP A 308 2.79 7.31 -7.99
C ASP A 308 1.45 6.56 -7.87
N MET A 309 0.71 6.87 -6.82
CA MET A 309 -0.57 6.22 -6.55
C MET A 309 -1.69 6.67 -7.50
N LEU A 310 -1.58 7.81 -8.20
CA LEU A 310 -2.53 8.13 -9.28
C LEU A 310 -2.29 7.22 -10.49
N GLU A 311 -1.03 6.87 -10.78
CA GLU A 311 -0.72 5.86 -11.79
C GLU A 311 -1.26 4.50 -11.40
N ARG A 312 -1.04 4.07 -10.15
CA ARG A 312 -1.62 2.80 -9.67
C ARG A 312 -3.15 2.79 -9.76
N THR A 313 -3.79 3.88 -9.36
CA THR A 313 -5.24 4.07 -9.47
C THR A 313 -5.73 3.91 -10.91
N MET A 314 -5.06 4.57 -11.86
CA MET A 314 -5.35 4.44 -13.29
C MET A 314 -5.22 2.99 -13.76
N LEU A 315 -4.15 2.28 -13.36
CA LEU A 315 -3.93 0.88 -13.74
C LEU A 315 -5.02 -0.04 -13.19
N VAL A 316 -5.46 0.16 -11.94
CA VAL A 316 -6.61 -0.56 -11.36
C VAL A 316 -7.89 -0.27 -12.14
N GLY A 317 -8.15 0.99 -12.48
CA GLY A 317 -9.31 1.39 -13.28
C GLY A 317 -9.30 0.74 -14.67
N LEU A 318 -8.18 0.79 -15.38
CA LEU A 318 -8.01 0.13 -16.68
C LEU A 318 -8.23 -1.38 -16.57
N ARG A 319 -7.68 -2.02 -15.52
CA ARG A 319 -7.81 -3.47 -15.34
C ARG A 319 -9.25 -3.90 -15.09
N ASN A 320 -10.04 -3.06 -14.42
CA ASN A 320 -11.46 -3.28 -14.15
C ASN A 320 -12.38 -2.70 -15.24
N ASN A 321 -11.80 -2.14 -16.31
CA ASN A 321 -12.52 -1.51 -17.43
C ASN A 321 -13.43 -0.34 -17.02
N PHE A 322 -13.01 0.44 -16.01
CA PHE A 322 -13.70 1.66 -15.61
C PHE A 322 -13.54 2.77 -16.65
N ARG A 323 -14.62 3.49 -16.93
CA ARG A 323 -14.73 4.53 -17.97
C ARG A 323 -15.47 5.78 -17.51
N ARG A 324 -16.35 5.66 -16.53
CA ARG A 324 -17.16 6.76 -16.01
C ARG A 324 -16.46 7.44 -14.84
N ASP A 325 -16.72 8.72 -14.65
CA ASP A 325 -16.13 9.50 -13.55
C ASP A 325 -16.42 8.88 -12.17
N ASP A 326 -17.63 8.35 -11.95
CA ASP A 326 -17.99 7.66 -10.70
C ASP A 326 -17.23 6.34 -10.47
N GLU A 327 -16.86 5.63 -11.54
CA GLU A 327 -15.99 4.45 -11.45
C GLU A 327 -14.53 4.84 -11.18
N LEU A 328 -14.08 5.99 -11.69
CA LEU A 328 -12.75 6.54 -11.41
C LEU A 328 -12.67 7.07 -9.97
N ASP A 329 -13.74 7.67 -9.45
CA ASP A 329 -13.87 8.03 -8.04
C ASP A 329 -13.78 6.78 -7.14
N LEU A 330 -14.41 5.67 -7.53
CA LEU A 330 -14.26 4.39 -6.85
C LEU A 330 -12.81 3.88 -6.89
N ALA A 331 -12.12 3.98 -8.03
CA ALA A 331 -10.72 3.59 -8.12
C ALA A 331 -9.85 4.43 -7.16
N LEU A 332 -10.07 5.75 -7.08
CA LEU A 332 -9.35 6.60 -6.14
C LEU A 332 -9.72 6.28 -4.70
N HIS A 333 -10.99 5.98 -4.41
CA HIS A 333 -11.43 5.57 -3.09
C HIS A 333 -10.65 4.34 -2.60
N VAL A 334 -10.46 3.34 -3.46
CA VAL A 334 -9.63 2.16 -3.15
C VAL A 334 -8.18 2.55 -2.84
N ALA A 335 -7.60 3.50 -3.56
CA ALA A 335 -6.24 4.02 -3.36
C ALA A 335 -6.07 5.03 -2.21
N THR A 336 -7.17 5.43 -1.55
CA THR A 336 -7.18 6.44 -0.48
C THR A 336 -7.87 5.88 0.75
N TYR A 337 -9.19 6.00 0.86
CA TYR A 337 -9.97 5.56 2.00
C TYR A 337 -9.94 4.03 2.21
N GLY A 338 -9.95 3.24 1.13
CA GLY A 338 -9.79 1.79 1.21
C GLY A 338 -8.44 1.40 1.79
N ASN A 339 -7.37 2.05 1.31
CA ASN A 339 -6.02 1.90 1.85
C ASN A 339 -5.93 2.33 3.33
N ALA A 340 -6.51 3.48 3.69
CA ALA A 340 -6.55 3.98 5.06
C ALA A 340 -7.27 3.01 6.00
N GLN A 341 -8.40 2.42 5.56
CA GLN A 341 -9.13 1.42 6.34
C GLN A 341 -8.29 0.16 6.59
N VAL A 342 -7.61 -0.36 5.57
CA VAL A 342 -6.77 -1.56 5.69
C VAL A 342 -5.55 -1.34 6.58
N MET A 343 -4.96 -0.14 6.52
CA MET A 343 -3.83 0.26 7.36
C MET A 343 -4.25 0.79 8.74
N GLY A 344 -5.55 0.91 9.02
CA GLY A 344 -6.04 1.45 10.29
C GLY A 344 -5.70 2.93 10.53
N VAL A 345 -5.53 3.71 9.46
CA VAL A 345 -5.21 5.14 9.56
C VAL A 345 -6.47 5.91 9.99
N SER A 346 -6.46 6.40 11.24
CA SER A 346 -7.54 7.23 11.80
C SER A 346 -7.47 8.68 11.31
N ASP A 347 -8.59 9.41 11.41
CA ASP A 347 -8.68 10.83 11.05
C ASP A 347 -8.15 11.15 9.63
N TYR A 348 -8.31 10.21 8.70
CA TYR A 348 -7.91 10.36 7.29
C TYR A 348 -8.99 11.08 6.48
N GLY A 349 -8.56 11.97 5.57
CA GLY A 349 -9.45 12.66 4.64
C GLY A 349 -9.24 14.17 4.63
N LEU A 350 -10.24 14.90 4.12
CA LEU A 350 -10.19 16.36 3.93
C LEU A 350 -11.17 17.14 4.83
N ALA A 351 -11.84 16.46 5.74
CA ALA A 351 -12.80 17.09 6.64
C ALA A 351 -12.09 17.79 7.82
N PRO A 352 -12.73 18.80 8.45
CA PRO A 352 -12.26 19.32 9.74
C PRO A 352 -12.06 18.20 10.77
N GLY A 353 -10.95 18.24 11.48
CA GLY A 353 -10.51 17.20 12.40
C GLY A 353 -9.50 16.23 11.79
N CYS A 354 -9.50 16.02 10.47
CA CYS A 354 -8.55 15.13 9.80
C CYS A 354 -7.11 15.61 9.94
N HIS A 355 -6.15 14.68 9.84
CA HIS A 355 -4.75 15.01 9.64
C HIS A 355 -4.60 15.87 8.37
N ALA A 356 -3.75 16.89 8.42
CA ALA A 356 -3.47 17.74 7.27
C ALA A 356 -2.46 17.07 6.34
N ASP A 357 -2.91 15.95 5.75
CA ASP A 357 -2.20 15.14 4.76
C ASP A 357 -2.95 15.24 3.45
N PHE A 358 -2.41 15.98 2.49
CA PHE A 358 -3.08 16.23 1.21
C PHE A 358 -2.11 16.61 0.10
N VAL A 359 -2.58 16.47 -1.13
CA VAL A 359 -1.85 16.88 -2.34
C VAL A 359 -2.67 17.90 -3.11
N LEU A 360 -1.99 18.89 -3.69
CA LEU A 360 -2.56 19.80 -4.67
C LEU A 360 -2.12 19.38 -6.07
N VAL A 361 -3.08 19.27 -6.98
CA VAL A 361 -2.86 18.82 -8.36
C VAL A 361 -3.57 19.75 -9.33
N ASP A 362 -2.90 20.11 -10.42
CA ASP A 362 -3.51 20.93 -11.48
C ASP A 362 -4.33 20.01 -12.40
N ALA A 363 -5.60 19.83 -12.03
CA ALA A 363 -6.62 19.10 -12.78
C ALA A 363 -8.00 19.71 -12.47
N GLU A 364 -8.93 19.65 -13.42
CA GLU A 364 -10.30 20.12 -13.28
C GLU A 364 -11.14 19.17 -12.43
N THR A 365 -10.96 17.85 -12.60
CA THR A 365 -11.72 16.80 -11.91
C THR A 365 -10.82 15.70 -11.35
N VAL A 366 -11.38 14.87 -10.44
CA VAL A 366 -10.71 13.67 -9.93
C VAL A 366 -10.37 12.70 -11.06
N ALA A 367 -11.32 12.48 -11.97
CA ALA A 367 -11.12 11.64 -13.16
C ALA A 367 -9.93 12.12 -14.01
N GLU A 368 -9.84 13.44 -14.27
CA GLU A 368 -8.70 14.01 -15.00
C GLU A 368 -7.38 13.79 -14.25
N ALA A 369 -7.33 14.02 -12.94
CA ALA A 369 -6.12 13.82 -12.16
C ALA A 369 -5.60 12.37 -12.27
N ILE A 370 -6.50 11.38 -12.25
CA ILE A 370 -6.16 9.96 -12.38
C ILE A 370 -5.59 9.64 -13.77
N VAL A 371 -6.21 10.12 -14.85
CA VAL A 371 -5.77 9.76 -16.20
C VAL A 371 -4.56 10.57 -16.66
N SER A 372 -4.47 11.84 -16.27
CA SER A 372 -3.36 12.74 -16.66
C SER A 372 -2.14 12.58 -15.77
N ARG A 373 -2.30 12.13 -14.52
CA ARG A 373 -1.23 12.00 -13.50
C ARG A 373 -0.32 13.23 -13.47
N PRO A 374 -0.87 14.47 -13.35
CA PRO A 374 -0.04 15.67 -13.34
C PRO A 374 0.94 15.62 -12.16
N PRO A 375 2.12 16.26 -12.23
CA PRO A 375 2.99 16.39 -11.06
C PRO A 375 2.23 16.97 -9.85
N ARG A 376 2.56 16.53 -8.63
CA ARG A 376 1.99 17.12 -7.42
C ARG A 376 2.55 18.53 -7.24
N LYS A 377 1.74 19.55 -7.48
CA LYS A 377 2.10 20.96 -7.29
C LYS A 377 2.59 21.21 -5.86
N LEU A 378 1.89 20.62 -4.89
CA LEU A 378 2.23 20.69 -3.48
C LEU A 378 1.87 19.37 -2.79
N VAL A 379 2.72 18.92 -1.88
CA VAL A 379 2.41 17.81 -0.97
C VAL A 379 2.57 18.29 0.46
N VAL A 380 1.56 18.03 1.29
CA VAL A 380 1.52 18.39 2.71
C VAL A 380 1.36 17.12 3.53
N LYS A 381 2.21 16.95 4.55
CA LYS A 381 2.15 15.88 5.56
C LYS A 381 2.21 16.51 6.94
N GLY A 382 1.27 16.16 7.82
CA GLY A 382 1.18 16.71 9.18
C GLY A 382 1.11 18.24 9.18
N GLY A 383 0.48 18.84 8.16
CA GLY A 383 0.40 20.29 7.99
C GLY A 383 1.68 21.00 7.54
N ARG A 384 2.74 20.25 7.20
CA ARG A 384 4.01 20.79 6.68
C ARG A 384 4.12 20.46 5.20
N VAL A 385 4.63 21.42 4.41
CA VAL A 385 4.96 21.15 3.00
C VAL A 385 6.19 20.23 2.95
N VAL A 386 6.06 19.10 2.26
CA VAL A 386 7.13 18.08 2.13
C VAL A 386 7.57 17.85 0.68
N ALA A 387 6.79 18.32 -0.30
CA ALA A 387 7.19 18.32 -1.71
C ALA A 387 6.58 19.49 -2.48
N ARG A 388 7.24 19.89 -3.57
CA ARG A 388 6.78 20.89 -4.54
C ARG A 388 7.09 20.40 -5.96
N ASP A 389 6.17 20.63 -6.88
CA ASP A 389 6.34 20.36 -8.31
C ASP A 389 6.86 18.94 -8.61
N GLY A 390 6.30 17.94 -7.90
CA GLY A 390 6.65 16.53 -8.03
C GLY A 390 8.00 16.13 -7.41
N ARG A 391 8.62 16.99 -6.59
CA ARG A 391 9.91 16.71 -5.95
C ARG A 391 9.82 16.89 -4.44
N ALA A 392 10.20 15.85 -3.71
CA ALA A 392 10.35 15.93 -2.27
C ALA A 392 11.40 16.99 -1.89
N LEU A 393 11.19 17.62 -0.73
CA LEU A 393 12.16 18.55 -0.15
C LEU A 393 13.32 17.83 0.54
N ALA A 394 13.15 16.54 0.87
CA ALA A 394 14.23 15.69 1.34
C ALA A 394 14.98 15.02 0.20
N GLU A 395 16.24 14.67 0.48
CA GLU A 395 17.14 14.00 -0.46
C GLU A 395 17.41 12.56 -0.01
N ALA A 396 17.56 11.68 -1.00
CA ALA A 396 17.94 10.30 -0.79
C ALA A 396 19.48 10.12 -0.75
N PRO A 397 20.00 9.09 -0.06
CA PRO A 397 21.44 8.81 0.09
C PRO A 397 22.09 8.00 -1.05
#